data_AF-A0A821QQJ6-F1
#
_entry.id   AF-A0A821QQJ6-F1
#
_cell.length_a   1.000
_cell.length_b   1.000
_cell.length_c   1.000
_cell.angle_alpha   90.00
_cell.angle_beta   90.00
_cell.angle_gamma   90.00
#
_symmetry.space_group_name_H-M   'P 1'
#
loop_
_entity.id
_entity.type
_entity.pdbx_description
1 polymer ?
#
loop_
_entity_poly.entity_id
_entity_poly.type
_entity_poly.pdbx_seq_one_letter_code
_entity_poly.pdbx_strand_id
1 'polypeptide(L)'
;IINVSSRAGPIVLYKASQALQERYASSTLTKYQLDQLVEEFISAIETNTLEHLGYNAEPSFLMYGVSKAALNALTQVEAYEWSNNKNLLVVSVTPGFCATDMTEHAPDARPAELGANSILYMVNALRSELKNGGFYADGQQIPLISAPIV
;
A
#
# COMPACT_ATOMS: atom_id res chain seq x y z
N ILE A 1 9.91 -9.80 -6.33
CA ILE A 1 8.97 -8.76 -6.81
C ILE A 1 8.94 -7.66 -5.76
N ILE A 2 9.13 -6.41 -6.18
CA ILE A 2 9.08 -5.24 -5.29
C ILE A 2 8.03 -4.30 -5.87
N ASN A 3 6.91 -4.17 -5.18
CA ASN A 3 5.82 -3.28 -5.56
C ASN A 3 6.03 -1.90 -4.94
N VAL A 4 6.25 -0.87 -5.77
CA VAL A 4 6.44 0.51 -5.30
C VAL A 4 5.09 1.11 -4.93
N SER A 5 4.79 1.08 -3.63
CA SER A 5 3.55 1.56 -3.04
C SER A 5 3.72 2.91 -2.34
N SER A 6 2.87 3.23 -1.37
CA SER A 6 2.89 4.50 -0.63
C SER A 6 2.29 4.35 0.76
N ARG A 7 2.73 5.19 1.70
CA ARG A 7 2.08 5.35 3.02
C ARG A 7 0.65 5.86 2.93
N ALA A 8 0.24 6.44 1.80
CA ALA A 8 -1.14 6.85 1.58
C ALA A 8 -2.13 5.68 1.75
N GLY A 9 -1.75 4.45 1.35
CA GLY A 9 -2.58 3.25 1.51
C GLY A 9 -2.95 2.97 2.98
N PRO A 10 -1.96 2.73 3.87
CA PRO A 10 -2.22 2.56 5.29
C PRO A 10 -2.98 3.70 5.94
N ILE A 11 -2.75 4.95 5.52
CA ILE A 11 -3.42 6.13 6.08
C ILE A 11 -4.90 6.17 5.71
N VAL A 12 -5.27 5.90 4.44
CA VAL A 12 -6.68 5.89 4.05
C VAL A 12 -7.43 4.72 4.68
N LEU A 13 -6.79 3.55 4.83
CA LEU A 13 -7.39 2.41 5.54
C LEU A 13 -7.57 2.71 7.02
N TYR A 14 -6.61 3.37 7.68
CA TYR A 14 -6.73 3.77 9.08
C TYR A 14 -7.95 4.67 9.33
N LYS A 15 -8.28 5.52 8.35
CA LYS A 15 -9.46 6.40 8.40
C LYS A 15 -10.77 5.73 7.96
N ALA A 16 -10.70 4.56 7.33
CA ALA A 16 -11.86 3.80 6.87
C ALA A 16 -12.53 3.04 8.02
N SER A 17 -13.73 2.51 7.75
CA SER A 17 -14.46 1.67 8.69
C SER A 17 -13.67 0.42 9.07
N GLN A 18 -13.92 -0.10 10.27
CA GLN A 18 -13.30 -1.36 10.72
C GLN A 18 -13.58 -2.51 9.76
N ALA A 19 -14.79 -2.59 9.19
CA ALA A 19 -15.15 -3.62 8.22
C ALA A 19 -14.28 -3.56 6.95
N LEU A 20 -13.98 -2.36 6.43
CA LEU A 20 -13.06 -2.20 5.30
C LEU A 20 -11.63 -2.57 5.68
N GLN A 21 -11.17 -2.16 6.86
CA GLN A 21 -9.86 -2.52 7.39
C GLN A 21 -9.68 -4.05 7.46
N GLU A 22 -10.69 -4.77 7.97
CA GLU A 22 -10.69 -6.23 8.05
C GLU A 22 -10.69 -6.90 6.68
N ARG A 23 -11.45 -6.38 5.70
CA ARG A 23 -11.43 -6.89 4.31
C ARG A 23 -10.05 -6.78 3.68
N TYR A 24 -9.40 -5.61 3.76
CA TYR A 24 -8.07 -5.39 3.20
C TYR A 24 -6.95 -6.13 3.96
N ALA A 25 -7.12 -6.35 5.27
CA ALA A 25 -6.15 -7.06 6.10
C ALA A 25 -6.35 -8.58 6.14
N SER A 26 -7.37 -9.12 5.45
CA SER A 26 -7.69 -10.54 5.50
C SER A 26 -6.54 -11.39 4.95
N SER A 27 -6.08 -12.35 5.76
CA SER A 27 -5.06 -13.34 5.36
C SER A 27 -5.53 -14.33 4.29
N THR A 28 -6.85 -14.40 4.03
CA THR A 28 -7.47 -15.26 3.02
C THR A 28 -8.00 -14.47 1.83
N LEU A 29 -7.70 -13.17 1.76
CA LEU A 29 -8.07 -12.34 0.62
C LEU A 29 -7.51 -12.96 -0.67
N THR A 30 -8.36 -13.11 -1.67
CA THR A 30 -7.95 -13.59 -2.99
C THR A 30 -7.81 -12.42 -3.97
N LYS A 31 -7.12 -12.65 -5.09
CA LYS A 31 -7.03 -11.66 -6.16
C LYS A 31 -8.41 -11.22 -6.66
N TYR A 32 -9.33 -12.18 -6.85
CA TYR A 32 -10.70 -11.90 -7.26
C TYR A 32 -11.45 -11.01 -6.24
N GLN A 33 -11.32 -11.29 -4.94
CA GLN A 33 -11.95 -10.46 -3.91
C GLN A 33 -11.35 -9.05 -3.83
N LEU A 34 -10.05 -8.93 -4.10
CA LEU A 34 -9.39 -7.64 -4.19
C LEU A 34 -9.83 -6.84 -5.43
N ASP A 35 -9.99 -7.49 -6.58
CA ASP A 35 -10.54 -6.86 -7.79
C ASP A 35 -11.96 -6.33 -7.52
N GLN A 36 -12.81 -7.13 -6.85
CA GLN A 36 -14.15 -6.71 -6.43
C GLN A 36 -14.12 -5.50 -5.48
N LEU A 37 -13.19 -5.46 -4.51
CA LEU A 37 -13.01 -4.29 -3.63
C LEU A 37 -12.69 -3.00 -4.40
N VAL A 38 -11.88 -3.11 -5.45
CA VAL A 38 -11.50 -1.97 -6.30
C VAL A 38 -12.67 -1.56 -7.20
N GLU A 39 -13.39 -2.51 -7.79
CA GLU A 39 -14.59 -2.26 -8.59
C GLU A 39 -15.70 -1.59 -7.78
N GLU A 40 -15.97 -2.08 -6.56
CA GLU A 40 -16.90 -1.46 -5.62
C GLU A 40 -16.52 0.00 -5.33
N PHE A 41 -15.23 0.27 -5.09
CA PHE A 41 -14.73 1.61 -4.86
C PHE A 41 -14.94 2.55 -6.06
N ILE A 42 -14.62 2.09 -7.28
CA ILE A 42 -14.82 2.86 -8.52
C ILE A 42 -16.31 3.19 -8.71
N SER A 43 -17.19 2.19 -8.57
CA SER A 43 -18.64 2.38 -8.67
C SER A 43 -19.18 3.36 -7.61
N ALA A 44 -18.63 3.31 -6.39
CA ALA A 44 -19.03 4.22 -5.32
C ALA A 44 -18.57 5.67 -5.56
N ILE A 45 -17.50 5.92 -6.32
CA ILE A 45 -17.14 7.26 -6.78
C ILE A 45 -18.21 7.77 -7.74
N GLU A 46 -18.57 6.97 -8.74
CA GLU A 46 -19.54 7.36 -9.79
C GLU A 46 -20.94 7.64 -9.23
N THR A 47 -21.31 6.91 -8.16
CA THR A 47 -22.61 7.02 -7.51
C THR A 47 -22.61 7.94 -6.28
N ASN A 48 -21.46 8.52 -5.91
CA ASN A 48 -21.28 9.32 -4.71
C ASN A 48 -21.72 8.60 -3.41
N THR A 49 -21.29 7.33 -3.24
CA THR A 49 -21.67 6.45 -2.11
C THR A 49 -20.48 5.89 -1.33
N LEU A 50 -19.30 6.52 -1.43
CA LEU A 50 -18.07 6.07 -0.75
C LEU A 50 -18.23 5.83 0.76
N GLU A 51 -18.94 6.72 1.45
CA GLU A 51 -19.17 6.60 2.90
C GLU A 51 -20.05 5.40 3.26
N HIS A 52 -20.98 5.01 2.38
CA HIS A 52 -21.80 3.81 2.57
C HIS A 52 -20.97 2.53 2.52
N LEU A 53 -19.89 2.52 1.72
CA LEU A 53 -18.91 1.44 1.73
C LEU A 53 -17.98 1.50 2.95
N GLY A 54 -17.98 2.62 3.68
CA GLY A 54 -17.15 2.86 4.86
C GLY A 54 -15.82 3.55 4.56
N TYR A 55 -15.62 4.09 3.37
CA TYR A 55 -14.48 4.95 3.08
C TYR A 55 -14.69 6.33 3.70
N ASN A 56 -13.61 6.94 4.18
CA ASN A 56 -13.64 8.34 4.61
C ASN A 56 -13.30 9.24 3.42
N ALA A 57 -14.25 10.08 2.99
CA ALA A 57 -14.14 10.94 1.82
C ALA A 57 -13.32 12.24 2.05
N GLU A 58 -12.93 12.55 3.29
CA GLU A 58 -12.20 13.78 3.65
C GLU A 58 -10.80 13.91 3.01
N PRO A 59 -9.94 12.86 2.95
CA PRO A 59 -8.59 13.02 2.43
C PRO A 59 -8.59 13.32 0.93
N SER A 60 -7.98 14.43 0.52
CA SER A 60 -7.83 14.80 -0.90
C SER A 60 -7.08 13.76 -1.74
N PHE A 61 -6.27 12.91 -1.09
CA PHE A 61 -5.53 11.83 -1.71
C PHE A 61 -6.24 10.46 -1.64
N LEU A 62 -7.54 10.41 -1.29
CA LEU A 62 -8.27 9.15 -1.08
C LEU A 62 -8.10 8.16 -2.24
N MET A 63 -8.38 8.58 -3.48
CA MET A 63 -8.32 7.70 -4.66
C MET A 63 -6.93 7.10 -4.86
N TYR A 64 -5.89 7.94 -4.79
CA TYR A 64 -4.51 7.49 -4.84
C TYR A 64 -4.19 6.54 -3.67
N GLY A 65 -4.62 6.88 -2.46
CA GLY A 65 -4.45 6.07 -1.27
C GLY A 65 -5.09 4.69 -1.41
N VAL A 66 -6.33 4.60 -1.89
CA VAL A 66 -7.02 3.32 -2.10
C VAL A 66 -6.30 2.48 -3.15
N SER A 67 -5.80 3.07 -4.24
CA SER A 67 -4.97 2.35 -5.21
C SER A 67 -3.70 1.73 -4.58
N LYS A 68 -3.10 2.43 -3.61
CA LYS A 68 -1.89 1.98 -2.90
C LYS A 68 -2.21 1.00 -1.78
N ALA A 69 -3.37 1.11 -1.14
CA ALA A 69 -3.92 0.10 -0.24
C ALA A 69 -4.18 -1.22 -0.98
N ALA A 70 -4.78 -1.14 -2.17
CA ALA A 70 -4.99 -2.31 -3.03
C ALA A 70 -3.66 -2.93 -3.48
N LEU A 71 -2.66 -2.14 -3.86
CA LEU A 71 -1.32 -2.67 -4.21
C LEU A 71 -0.63 -3.36 -3.02
N ASN A 72 -0.79 -2.83 -1.81
CA ASN A 72 -0.28 -3.47 -0.60
C ASN A 72 -1.02 -4.79 -0.31
N ALA A 73 -2.34 -4.83 -0.47
CA ALA A 73 -3.12 -6.06 -0.35
C ALA A 73 -2.72 -7.09 -1.42
N LEU A 74 -2.58 -6.67 -2.69
CA LEU A 74 -2.12 -7.53 -3.79
C LEU A 74 -0.76 -8.16 -3.48
N THR A 75 0.15 -7.40 -2.88
CA THR A 75 1.46 -7.91 -2.44
C THR A 75 1.31 -9.07 -1.45
N GLN A 76 0.35 -8.99 -0.51
CA GLN A 76 0.07 -10.11 0.41
C GLN A 76 -0.57 -11.30 -0.31
N VAL A 77 -1.51 -11.05 -1.22
CA VAL A 77 -2.16 -12.09 -2.03
C VAL A 77 -1.13 -12.85 -2.84
N GLU A 78 -0.27 -12.15 -3.58
CA GLU A 78 0.80 -12.75 -4.38
C GLU A 78 1.80 -13.50 -3.46
N ALA A 79 2.18 -12.91 -2.33
CA ALA A 79 3.07 -13.58 -1.37
C ALA A 79 2.48 -14.92 -0.87
N TYR A 80 1.16 -15.00 -0.69
CA TYR A 80 0.45 -16.22 -0.32
C TYR A 80 0.37 -17.22 -1.49
N GLU A 81 -0.06 -16.77 -2.67
CA GLU A 81 -0.15 -17.60 -3.89
C GLU A 81 1.19 -18.26 -4.22
N TRP A 82 2.30 -17.54 -4.04
CA TRP A 82 3.64 -18.03 -4.33
C TRP A 82 4.38 -18.62 -3.13
N SER A 83 3.71 -18.85 -1.99
CA SER A 83 4.33 -19.29 -0.73
C SER A 83 5.12 -20.62 -0.81
N ASN A 84 4.78 -21.46 -1.78
CA ASN A 84 5.48 -22.71 -2.08
C ASN A 84 6.80 -22.50 -2.85
N ASN A 85 6.97 -21.37 -3.53
CA ASN A 85 8.19 -21.03 -4.24
C ASN A 85 9.18 -20.32 -3.30
N LYS A 86 10.10 -21.10 -2.71
CA LYS A 86 11.11 -20.57 -1.77
C LYS A 86 12.11 -19.60 -2.41
N ASN A 87 12.16 -19.54 -3.75
CA ASN A 87 13.01 -18.62 -4.49
C ASN A 87 12.29 -17.31 -4.86
N LEU A 88 10.99 -17.15 -4.57
CA LEU A 88 10.25 -15.91 -4.81
C LEU A 88 9.92 -15.15 -3.52
N LEU A 89 10.22 -13.86 -3.50
CA LEU A 89 9.91 -12.94 -2.41
C LEU A 89 9.10 -11.80 -3.03
N VAL A 90 7.97 -11.49 -2.44
CA VAL A 90 7.07 -10.42 -2.87
C VAL A 90 6.91 -9.45 -1.71
N VAL A 91 7.31 -8.21 -1.92
CA VAL A 91 7.22 -7.15 -0.90
C VAL A 91 6.71 -5.87 -1.55
N SER A 92 6.17 -4.99 -0.72
CA SER A 92 5.82 -3.63 -1.11
C SER A 92 6.69 -2.64 -0.36
N VAL A 93 6.98 -1.51 -0.98
CA VAL A 93 7.86 -0.48 -0.41
C VAL A 93 7.35 0.91 -0.74
N THR A 94 7.44 1.83 0.21
CA THR A 94 7.19 3.26 -0.03
C THR A 94 8.53 3.98 -0.22
N PRO A 95 8.67 4.83 -1.26
CA PRO A 95 9.84 5.69 -1.41
C PRO A 95 9.83 6.86 -0.43
N GLY A 96 8.73 7.07 0.30
CA GLY A 96 8.52 8.29 1.09
C GLY A 96 8.06 9.45 0.21
N PHE A 97 7.85 10.62 0.81
CA PHE A 97 7.44 11.82 0.10
C PHE A 97 8.66 12.45 -0.60
N CYS A 98 8.81 12.21 -1.90
CA CYS A 98 10.00 12.58 -2.68
C CYS A 98 9.71 13.76 -3.61
N ALA A 99 10.68 14.67 -3.78
CA ALA A 99 10.63 15.80 -4.70
C ALA A 99 10.75 15.28 -6.14
N THR A 100 9.61 15.20 -6.82
CA THR A 100 9.46 14.69 -8.19
C THR A 100 8.33 15.45 -8.87
N ASP A 101 8.14 15.24 -10.17
CA ASP A 101 7.00 15.85 -10.89
C ASP A 101 5.64 15.46 -10.28
N MET A 102 5.50 14.24 -9.72
CA MET A 102 4.25 13.77 -9.07
C MET A 102 3.88 14.59 -7.83
N THR A 103 4.88 15.17 -7.15
CA THR A 103 4.72 15.97 -5.93
C THR A 103 4.99 17.45 -6.20
N GLU A 104 5.06 17.84 -7.48
CA GLU A 104 5.39 19.20 -7.91
C GLU A 104 6.69 19.74 -7.29
N HIS A 105 7.67 18.85 -7.03
CA HIS A 105 8.91 19.19 -6.33
C HIS A 105 8.68 19.93 -5.01
N ALA A 106 7.66 19.49 -4.24
CA ALA A 106 7.27 20.12 -2.97
C ALA A 106 8.47 20.36 -2.02
N PRO A 107 8.51 21.51 -1.32
CA PRO A 107 9.70 21.95 -0.58
C PRO A 107 10.03 21.09 0.64
N ASP A 108 9.05 20.40 1.21
CA ASP A 108 9.20 19.46 2.33
C ASP A 108 9.44 18.02 1.85
N ALA A 109 9.45 17.78 0.54
CA ALA A 109 9.73 16.47 -0.02
C ALA A 109 11.24 16.17 -0.03
N ARG A 110 11.58 14.92 0.23
CA ARG A 110 12.98 14.45 0.27
C ARG A 110 13.54 14.27 -1.16
N PRO A 111 14.87 14.28 -1.36
CA PRO A 111 15.46 14.00 -2.67
C PRO A 111 15.03 12.63 -3.23
N ALA A 112 14.87 12.54 -4.55
CA ALA A 112 14.46 11.32 -5.24
C ALA A 112 15.45 10.17 -5.01
N GLU A 113 16.73 10.47 -4.82
CA GLU A 113 17.80 9.53 -4.51
C GLU A 113 17.54 8.82 -3.18
N LEU A 114 17.02 9.52 -2.17
CA LEU A 114 16.61 8.86 -0.93
C LEU A 114 15.41 7.95 -1.20
N GLY A 115 14.45 8.37 -2.02
CA GLY A 115 13.35 7.51 -2.47
C GLY A 115 13.82 6.21 -3.11
N ALA A 116 14.79 6.31 -4.02
CA ALA A 116 15.43 5.16 -4.66
C ALA A 116 16.15 4.26 -3.63
N ASN A 117 16.82 4.84 -2.64
CA ASN A 117 17.49 4.06 -1.58
C ASN A 117 16.53 3.18 -0.78
N SER A 118 15.30 3.65 -0.49
CA SER A 118 14.26 2.83 0.16
C SER A 118 13.95 1.56 -0.65
N ILE A 119 13.87 1.71 -1.98
CA ILE A 119 13.61 0.60 -2.91
C ILE A 119 14.84 -0.31 -3.01
N LEU A 120 16.04 0.26 -3.14
CA LEU A 120 17.30 -0.49 -3.24
C LEU A 120 17.59 -1.31 -1.98
N TYR A 121 17.14 -0.87 -0.80
CA TYR A 121 17.23 -1.69 0.40
C TYR A 121 16.54 -3.03 0.19
N MET A 122 15.33 -3.05 -0.41
CA MET A 122 14.60 -4.30 -0.66
C MET A 122 15.33 -5.22 -1.65
N VAL A 123 16.12 -4.65 -2.55
CA VAL A 123 16.93 -5.40 -3.52
C VAL A 123 18.16 -6.01 -2.86
N ASN A 124 18.81 -5.27 -1.96
CA ASN A 124 20.09 -5.64 -1.37
C ASN A 124 19.98 -6.44 -0.06
N ALA A 125 18.85 -6.34 0.64
CA ALA A 125 18.63 -7.04 1.90
C ALA A 125 18.68 -8.57 1.71
N LEU A 126 19.16 -9.26 2.74
CA LEU A 126 19.07 -10.71 2.77
C LEU A 126 17.59 -11.11 2.86
N ARG A 127 17.20 -12.17 2.16
CA ARG A 127 15.82 -12.68 2.22
C ARG A 127 15.36 -12.96 3.67
N SER A 128 16.27 -13.40 4.55
CA SER A 128 15.97 -13.65 5.96
C SER A 128 15.59 -12.41 6.76
N GLU A 129 15.93 -11.22 6.26
CA GLU A 129 15.61 -9.92 6.88
C GLU A 129 14.24 -9.40 6.43
N LEU A 130 13.67 -10.00 5.38
CA LEU A 130 12.41 -9.58 4.78
C LEU A 130 11.31 -10.62 5.00
N LYS A 131 10.21 -10.17 5.57
CA LYS A 131 8.93 -10.89 5.57
C LYS A 131 8.28 -10.83 4.19
N ASN A 132 8.00 -12.00 3.61
CA ASN A 132 7.18 -12.13 2.40
C ASN A 132 5.77 -11.56 2.63
N GLY A 133 5.29 -10.74 1.70
CA GLY A 133 4.05 -9.96 1.85
C GLY A 133 4.20 -8.70 2.71
N GLY A 134 5.40 -8.38 3.19
CA GLY A 134 5.65 -7.21 4.03
C GLY A 134 5.58 -5.89 3.25
N PHE A 135 5.31 -4.81 3.98
CA PHE A 135 5.35 -3.43 3.52
C PHE A 135 6.47 -2.67 4.24
N TYR A 136 7.31 -1.94 3.51
CA TYR A 136 8.55 -1.36 4.06
C TYR A 136 8.72 0.12 3.72
N ALA A 137 9.46 0.83 4.56
CA ALA A 137 10.01 2.15 4.31
C ALA A 137 11.44 2.20 4.84
N ASP A 138 12.41 2.59 4.01
CA ASP A 138 13.80 2.79 4.42
C ASP A 138 14.39 1.59 5.19
N GLY A 139 14.07 0.39 4.70
CA GLY A 139 14.52 -0.88 5.30
C GLY A 139 13.75 -1.37 6.52
N GLN A 140 12.82 -0.56 7.05
CA GLN A 140 11.98 -0.95 8.18
C GLN A 140 10.63 -1.46 7.71
N GLN A 141 10.18 -2.58 8.27
CA GLN A 141 8.81 -3.05 8.04
C GLN A 141 7.84 -2.11 8.76
N ILE A 142 6.81 -1.67 8.05
CA ILE A 142 5.76 -0.79 8.57
C ILE A 142 4.37 -1.44 8.43
N PRO A 143 3.38 -1.05 9.25
CA PRO A 143 2.04 -1.64 9.20
C PRO A 143 1.29 -1.32 7.92
N LEU A 144 0.38 -2.22 7.52
CA LEU A 144 -0.51 -2.05 6.38
C LEU A 144 -1.70 -1.12 6.67
N ILE A 145 -1.92 -0.79 7.94
CA ILE A 145 -2.91 0.17 8.43
C ILE A 145 -2.20 1.00 9.50
N SER A 146 -2.08 2.31 9.31
CA SER A 146 -1.39 3.17 10.27
C SER A 146 -1.85 4.61 10.17
N ALA A 147 -1.83 5.31 11.31
CA ALA A 147 -2.08 6.75 11.37
C ALA A 147 -1.03 7.53 10.56
N PRO A 148 -1.34 8.76 10.11
CA PRO A 148 -0.33 9.69 9.63
C PRO A 148 0.77 9.89 10.68
N ILE A 149 2.03 10.06 10.24
CA ILE A 149 3.07 10.54 11.15
C ILE A 149 2.84 12.04 11.32
N VAL A 150 2.74 12.48 12.57
CA VAL A 150 2.67 13.89 12.98
C VAL A 150 4.06 14.49 12.97
#